data_AF-A0A358V1R2-F1
#
_entry.id   AF-A0A358V1R2-F1
#
_cell.length_a   1.000
_cell.length_b   1.000
_cell.length_c   1.000
_cell.angle_alpha   90.00
_cell.angle_beta   90.00
_cell.angle_gamma   90.00
#
_symmetry.space_group_name_H-M   'P 1'
#
loop_
_entity.id
_entity.type
_entity.pdbx_description
1 polymer ?
#
loop_
_entity_poly.entity_id
_entity_poly.type
_entity_poly.pdbx_seq_one_letter_code
_entity_poly.pdbx_strand_id
1 'polypeptide(L)'
;VYMGTTDMKRQAHNVVRMRLLGAEVRPVSAGSRTLKDAINEALRDWVSNLASTHYCLGSALGPHPYPTMVREFQRVIGDEAKIQFREMTGRLPDTVVACVGGGSNAIGIFTAFLNDSVKLIGVEAGGRGTGRGEHAARFMFDSDPLNHIGVLHGTETFLLQDEDGNILPTYSVSAGLDYPAVGPEHAFLFETKRASYSSISDDLAISAFKMLTQTEGIMPALESSHAIAYVIREMKGSNEFILINCSGRGDKDLSIVEDWMKGHGEL
;
A
#
# COMPACT_ATOMS: atom_id res chain seq x y z
N VAL A 1 1.18 20.12 4.02
CA VAL A 1 1.35 18.65 4.10
C VAL A 1 1.55 18.26 5.55
N TYR A 2 0.72 17.37 6.09
CA TYR A 2 0.91 16.79 7.41
C TYR A 2 1.72 15.50 7.29
N MET A 3 2.72 15.31 8.14
CA MET A 3 3.56 14.12 8.10
C MET A 3 4.00 13.72 9.51
N GLY A 4 3.83 12.45 9.86
CA GLY A 4 4.28 11.90 11.13
C GLY A 4 5.80 12.02 11.27
N THR A 5 6.30 12.37 12.46
CA THR A 5 7.76 12.61 12.65
C THR A 5 8.61 11.37 12.41
N THR A 6 8.06 10.17 12.63
CA THR A 6 8.77 8.90 12.32
C THR A 6 8.98 8.78 10.80
N ASP A 7 7.94 9.06 10.02
CA ASP A 7 8.01 9.02 8.56
C ASP A 7 8.88 10.14 8.00
N MET A 8 8.83 11.35 8.58
CA MET A 8 9.71 12.45 8.17
C MET A 8 11.19 12.07 8.28
N LYS A 9 11.56 11.29 9.30
CA LYS A 9 12.94 10.80 9.46
C LYS A 9 13.27 9.73 8.42
N ARG A 10 12.41 8.73 8.27
CA ARG A 10 12.62 7.60 7.33
C ARG A 10 12.59 8.03 5.86
N GLN A 11 11.86 9.10 5.55
CA GLN A 11 11.60 9.59 4.20
C GLN A 11 12.11 11.03 4.01
N ALA A 12 13.26 11.36 4.63
CA ALA A 12 13.81 12.71 4.69
C ALA A 12 14.00 13.35 3.31
N HIS A 13 14.38 12.57 2.29
CA HIS A 13 14.49 13.06 0.91
C HIS A 13 13.17 13.64 0.38
N ASN A 14 12.03 13.02 0.70
CA ASN A 14 10.72 13.52 0.28
C ASN A 14 10.31 14.78 1.04
N VAL A 15 10.69 14.92 2.31
CA VAL A 15 10.48 16.16 3.08
C VAL A 15 11.22 17.33 2.43
N VAL A 16 12.49 17.13 2.05
CA VAL A 16 13.28 18.15 1.35
C VAL A 16 12.65 18.52 0.02
N ARG A 17 12.25 17.54 -0.79
CA ARG A 17 11.59 17.77 -2.09
C ARG A 17 10.31 18.60 -1.96
N MET A 18 9.45 18.28 -1.00
CA MET A 18 8.21 19.03 -0.77
C MET A 18 8.48 20.50 -0.40
N ARG A 19 9.47 20.75 0.46
CA ARG A 19 9.87 22.12 0.84
C ARG A 19 10.46 22.90 -0.34
N LEU A 20 11.27 22.25 -1.18
CA LEU A 20 11.81 22.85 -2.40
C LEU A 20 10.71 23.26 -3.39
N LEU A 21 9.61 22.51 -3.43
CA LEU A 21 8.42 22.83 -4.24
C LEU A 21 7.54 23.93 -3.61
N GLY A 22 7.94 24.49 -2.46
CA GLY A 22 7.20 25.54 -1.76
C GLY A 22 6.09 25.05 -0.83
N ALA A 23 5.97 23.74 -0.59
CA ALA A 23 4.98 23.22 0.33
C ALA A 23 5.42 23.37 1.80
N GLU A 24 4.50 23.82 2.66
CA GLU A 24 4.68 23.71 4.10
C GLU A 24 4.52 22.25 4.55
N VAL A 25 5.54 21.70 5.21
CA VAL A 25 5.52 20.34 5.78
C VAL A 25 5.44 20.43 7.29
N ARG A 26 4.27 20.10 7.84
CA ARG A 26 3.92 20.18 9.26
C ARG A 26 4.17 18.84 9.96
N PRO A 27 5.03 18.80 10.99
CA PRO A 27 5.31 17.57 11.72
C PRO A 27 4.14 17.20 12.63
N VAL A 28 3.82 15.90 12.68
CA VAL A 28 2.84 15.33 13.60
C VAL A 28 3.56 14.41 14.59
N SER A 29 3.61 14.84 15.85
CA SER A 29 4.30 14.15 16.95
C SER A 29 3.35 13.38 17.88
N ALA A 30 2.05 13.45 17.64
CA ALA A 30 1.02 12.72 18.38
C ALA A 30 0.96 11.25 17.94
N GLY A 31 0.43 10.39 18.82
CA GLY A 31 0.16 8.99 18.50
C GLY A 31 1.40 8.17 18.14
N SER A 32 1.27 7.31 17.12
CA SER A 32 2.37 6.52 16.55
C SER A 32 3.33 7.36 15.71
N ARG A 33 2.97 8.61 15.40
CA ARG A 33 3.78 9.57 14.63
C ARG A 33 4.04 9.07 13.22
N THR A 34 3.05 8.37 12.66
CA THR A 34 3.04 7.79 11.32
C THR A 34 1.83 8.29 10.51
N LEU A 35 1.56 7.66 9.36
CA LEU A 35 0.49 8.02 8.41
C LEU A 35 -0.90 8.21 9.06
N LYS A 36 -1.31 7.34 9.99
CA LYS A 36 -2.62 7.45 10.67
C LYS A 36 -2.79 8.80 11.36
N ASP A 37 -1.78 9.24 12.10
CA ASP A 37 -1.86 10.50 12.86
C ASP A 37 -1.76 11.72 11.93
N ALA A 38 -1.00 11.61 10.83
CA ALA A 38 -0.98 12.64 9.80
C ALA A 38 -2.36 12.85 9.15
N ILE A 39 -3.14 11.78 8.92
CA ILE A 39 -4.51 11.86 8.42
C ILE A 39 -5.43 12.52 9.46
N ASN A 40 -5.30 12.17 10.74
CA ASN A 40 -6.08 12.78 11.82
C ASN A 40 -5.90 14.32 11.85
N GLU A 41 -4.65 14.79 11.81
CA GLU A 41 -4.36 16.23 11.81
C GLU A 41 -4.81 16.92 10.51
N ALA A 42 -4.66 16.27 9.36
CA ALA A 42 -5.15 16.80 8.09
C ALA A 42 -6.68 16.95 8.07
N LEU A 43 -7.42 15.99 8.62
CA LEU A 43 -8.89 16.06 8.75
C LEU A 43 -9.31 17.19 9.70
N ARG A 44 -8.61 17.37 10.84
CA ARG A 44 -8.88 18.48 11.78
C ARG A 44 -8.65 19.84 11.16
N ASP A 45 -7.57 20.00 10.40
CA ASP A 45 -7.30 21.22 9.62
C ASP A 45 -8.42 21.45 8.59
N TRP A 46 -8.76 20.42 7.82
CA TRP A 46 -9.77 20.54 6.77
C TRP A 46 -11.13 20.99 7.32
N VAL A 47 -11.61 20.39 8.42
CA VAL A 47 -12.87 20.79 9.07
C VAL A 47 -12.85 22.26 9.50
N SER A 48 -11.69 22.77 9.91
CA SER A 48 -11.52 24.16 10.33
C SER A 48 -11.46 25.14 9.15
N ASN A 49 -11.07 24.67 7.95
CA ASN A 49 -10.76 25.51 6.78
C ASN A 49 -11.55 25.12 5.50
N LEU A 50 -12.75 24.53 5.65
CA LEU A 50 -13.56 23.98 4.54
C LEU A 50 -13.80 24.96 3.38
N ALA A 51 -13.94 26.27 3.67
CA ALA A 51 -14.29 27.27 2.66
C ALA A 51 -13.15 27.59 1.67
N SER A 52 -11.89 27.36 2.07
CA SER A 52 -10.71 27.74 1.29
C SER A 52 -9.77 26.57 0.98
N THR A 53 -10.00 25.41 1.57
CA THR A 53 -9.07 24.28 1.54
C THR A 53 -9.72 23.04 0.96
N HIS A 54 -9.13 22.51 -0.12
CA HIS A 54 -9.43 21.16 -0.62
C HIS A 54 -8.52 20.14 0.07
N TYR A 55 -9.11 19.09 0.62
CA TYR A 55 -8.34 17.98 1.18
C TYR A 55 -7.98 16.96 0.09
N CYS A 56 -6.72 17.00 -0.37
CA CYS A 56 -6.21 16.03 -1.34
C CYS A 56 -5.83 14.71 -0.63
N LEU A 57 -6.80 13.81 -0.44
CA LEU A 57 -6.57 12.50 0.15
C LEU A 57 -5.80 11.58 -0.81
N GLY A 58 -4.68 11.02 -0.34
CA GLY A 58 -3.70 10.35 -1.20
C GLY A 58 -3.94 8.85 -1.51
N SER A 59 -5.08 8.27 -1.13
CA SER A 59 -5.39 6.87 -1.42
C SER A 59 -6.88 6.62 -1.57
N ALA A 60 -7.25 5.42 -2.03
CA ALA A 60 -8.64 4.98 -2.26
C ALA A 60 -9.36 4.66 -0.93
N LEU A 61 -9.26 5.58 0.02
CA LEU A 61 -9.77 5.55 1.38
C LEU A 61 -10.71 6.75 1.59
N GLY A 62 -11.23 6.87 2.80
CA GLY A 62 -11.99 8.04 3.22
C GLY A 62 -13.46 7.97 2.80
N PRO A 63 -14.26 8.98 3.23
CA PRO A 63 -15.67 9.02 2.89
C PRO A 63 -15.87 9.16 1.38
N HIS A 64 -17.03 8.73 0.89
CA HIS A 64 -17.46 9.12 -0.46
C HIS A 64 -17.39 10.66 -0.59
N PRO A 65 -16.82 11.19 -1.70
CA PRO A 65 -16.50 10.52 -2.96
C PRO A 65 -15.05 10.03 -3.12
N TYR A 66 -14.18 10.11 -2.10
CA TYR A 66 -12.75 9.88 -2.28
C TYR A 66 -12.38 8.49 -2.84
N PRO A 67 -12.92 7.36 -2.35
CA PRO A 67 -12.56 6.05 -2.90
C PRO A 67 -12.85 5.94 -4.39
N THR A 68 -14.05 6.35 -4.82
CA THR A 68 -14.47 6.36 -6.22
C THR A 68 -13.62 7.31 -7.05
N MET A 69 -13.43 8.54 -6.58
CA MET A 69 -12.65 9.56 -7.27
C MET A 69 -11.21 9.12 -7.48
N VAL A 70 -10.56 8.57 -6.45
CA VAL A 70 -9.19 8.09 -6.53
C VAL A 70 -9.09 6.88 -7.46
N ARG A 71 -10.04 5.93 -7.43
CA ARG A 71 -10.07 4.84 -8.42
C ARG A 71 -10.12 5.39 -9.83
N GLU A 72 -11.05 6.30 -10.14
CA GLU A 72 -11.19 6.83 -11.50
C GLU A 72 -9.91 7.53 -11.98
N PHE A 73 -9.23 8.27 -11.10
CA PHE A 73 -7.95 8.88 -11.45
C PHE A 73 -6.79 7.89 -11.60
N GLN A 74 -6.84 6.74 -10.91
CA GLN A 74 -5.81 5.69 -10.99
C GLN A 74 -6.10 4.63 -12.06
N ARG A 75 -7.34 4.55 -12.56
CA ARG A 75 -7.81 3.55 -13.52
C ARG A 75 -6.95 3.47 -14.79
N VAL A 76 -6.36 4.60 -15.19
CA VAL A 76 -5.44 4.69 -16.33
C VAL A 76 -4.35 3.62 -16.28
N ILE A 77 -3.87 3.25 -15.09
CA ILE A 77 -2.86 2.19 -14.90
C ILE A 77 -3.35 0.87 -15.50
N GLY A 78 -4.57 0.44 -15.15
CA GLY A 78 -5.13 -0.82 -15.62
C GLY A 78 -5.49 -0.77 -17.11
N ASP A 79 -6.06 0.35 -17.55
CA ASP A 79 -6.49 0.53 -18.95
C ASP A 79 -5.28 0.46 -19.90
N GLU A 80 -4.18 1.16 -19.58
CA GLU A 80 -2.92 1.09 -20.33
C GLU A 80 -2.31 -0.31 -20.27
N ALA A 81 -2.20 -0.89 -19.06
CA ALA A 81 -1.56 -2.19 -18.89
C ALA A 81 -2.30 -3.31 -19.63
N LYS A 82 -3.63 -3.28 -19.68
CA LYS A 82 -4.42 -4.28 -20.42
C LYS A 82 -4.17 -4.22 -21.93
N ILE A 83 -4.02 -3.01 -22.49
CA ILE A 83 -3.69 -2.81 -23.90
C ILE A 83 -2.27 -3.31 -24.17
N GLN A 84 -1.29 -2.81 -23.41
CA GLN A 84 0.13 -3.15 -23.58
C GLN A 84 0.37 -4.66 -23.43
N PHE A 85 -0.25 -5.29 -22.43
CA PHE A 85 -0.10 -6.74 -22.22
C PHE A 85 -0.62 -7.55 -23.42
N ARG A 86 -1.76 -7.15 -23.99
CA ARG A 86 -2.32 -7.78 -25.18
C ARG A 86 -1.44 -7.56 -26.40
N GLU A 87 -0.88 -6.38 -26.59
CA GLU A 87 0.05 -6.09 -27.70
C GLU A 87 1.33 -6.93 -27.60
N MET A 88 1.85 -7.12 -26.39
CA MET A 88 3.08 -7.89 -26.15
C MET A 88 2.87 -9.41 -26.24
N THR A 89 1.71 -9.92 -25.80
CA THR A 89 1.52 -11.37 -25.57
C THR A 89 0.40 -11.99 -26.41
N GLY A 90 -0.42 -11.18 -27.07
CA GLY A 90 -1.62 -11.63 -27.80
C GLY A 90 -2.78 -12.09 -26.91
N ARG A 91 -2.67 -11.97 -25.58
CA ARG A 91 -3.67 -12.43 -24.60
C ARG A 91 -3.77 -11.51 -23.37
N LEU A 92 -4.69 -11.81 -22.46
CA LEU A 92 -4.73 -11.21 -21.13
C LEU A 92 -3.76 -11.93 -20.18
N PRO A 93 -3.27 -11.25 -19.12
CA PRO A 93 -2.55 -11.93 -18.05
C PRO A 93 -3.46 -12.95 -17.36
N ASP A 94 -2.89 -14.03 -16.85
CA ASP A 94 -3.61 -14.97 -16.01
C ASP A 94 -3.83 -14.38 -14.60
N THR A 95 -2.86 -13.60 -14.13
CA THR A 95 -2.85 -13.00 -12.79
C THR A 95 -2.32 -11.56 -12.81
N VAL A 96 -2.99 -10.66 -12.09
CA VAL A 96 -2.54 -9.29 -11.81
C VAL A 96 -2.27 -9.14 -10.32
N VAL A 97 -1.08 -8.64 -9.96
CA VAL A 97 -0.62 -8.50 -8.57
C VAL A 97 -0.24 -7.06 -8.26
N ALA A 98 -0.66 -6.55 -7.11
CA ALA A 98 -0.33 -5.20 -6.65
C ALA A 98 -0.23 -5.13 -5.12
N CYS A 99 0.62 -4.24 -4.59
CA CYS A 99 0.71 -4.01 -3.15
C CYS A 99 -0.47 -3.17 -2.64
N VAL A 100 -0.93 -3.43 -1.41
CA VAL A 100 -2.13 -2.80 -0.84
C VAL A 100 -1.81 -2.20 0.53
N GLY A 101 -1.60 -0.89 0.55
CA GLY A 101 -1.73 -0.06 1.76
C GLY A 101 -3.18 0.41 1.86
N GLY A 102 -3.45 1.68 1.53
CA GLY A 102 -4.83 2.15 1.34
C GLY A 102 -5.51 1.62 0.07
N GLY A 103 -4.75 1.23 -0.96
CA GLY A 103 -5.24 0.48 -2.12
C GLY A 103 -5.31 1.22 -3.47
N SER A 104 -4.95 2.50 -3.53
CA SER A 104 -5.06 3.29 -4.78
C SER A 104 -4.38 2.69 -6.02
N ASN A 105 -3.12 2.25 -5.90
CA ASN A 105 -2.40 1.64 -7.02
C ASN A 105 -3.04 0.30 -7.45
N ALA A 106 -3.51 -0.48 -6.48
CA ALA A 106 -4.07 -1.81 -6.70
C ALA A 106 -5.45 -1.71 -7.35
N ILE A 107 -6.34 -0.87 -6.83
CA ILE A 107 -7.64 -0.67 -7.46
C ILE A 107 -7.50 -0.04 -8.84
N GLY A 108 -6.54 0.87 -9.04
CA GLY A 108 -6.22 1.46 -10.33
C GLY A 108 -5.92 0.42 -11.40
N ILE A 109 -5.01 -0.52 -11.10
CA ILE A 109 -4.68 -1.60 -12.04
C ILE A 109 -5.80 -2.64 -12.16
N PHE A 110 -6.46 -3.01 -11.05
CA PHE A 110 -7.51 -4.03 -11.05
C PHE A 110 -8.75 -3.64 -11.84
N THR A 111 -9.09 -2.35 -11.87
CA THR A 111 -10.34 -1.83 -12.47
C THR A 111 -10.54 -2.32 -13.91
N ALA A 112 -9.48 -2.37 -14.72
CA ALA A 112 -9.57 -2.80 -16.11
C ALA A 112 -9.84 -4.31 -16.30
N PHE A 113 -9.65 -5.11 -15.25
CA PHE A 113 -9.73 -6.57 -15.28
C PHE A 113 -10.92 -7.13 -14.48
N LEU A 114 -11.72 -6.29 -13.82
CA LEU A 114 -12.82 -6.73 -12.94
C LEU A 114 -13.83 -7.67 -13.61
N ASN A 115 -14.05 -7.53 -14.91
CA ASN A 115 -15.02 -8.33 -15.67
C ASN A 115 -14.38 -9.50 -16.45
N ASP A 116 -13.06 -9.70 -16.33
CA ASP A 116 -12.36 -10.80 -16.99
C ASP A 116 -12.08 -11.95 -15.99
N SER A 117 -11.76 -13.14 -16.51
CA SER A 117 -11.35 -14.32 -15.70
C SER A 117 -9.93 -14.22 -15.11
N VAL A 118 -9.39 -13.00 -15.03
CA VAL A 118 -8.03 -12.71 -14.54
C VAL A 118 -8.04 -12.72 -13.02
N LYS A 119 -7.09 -13.45 -12.42
CA LYS A 119 -6.91 -13.48 -10.96
C LYS A 119 -6.36 -12.12 -10.49
N LEU A 120 -6.94 -11.56 -9.42
CA LEU A 120 -6.53 -10.29 -8.85
C LEU A 120 -5.99 -10.54 -7.45
N ILE A 121 -4.74 -10.17 -7.21
CA ILE A 121 -4.04 -10.45 -5.96
C ILE A 121 -3.51 -9.16 -5.34
N GLY A 122 -4.07 -8.77 -4.20
CA GLY A 122 -3.57 -7.70 -3.36
C GLY A 122 -2.54 -8.21 -2.35
N VAL A 123 -1.43 -7.50 -2.17
CA VAL A 123 -0.37 -7.89 -1.24
C VAL A 123 -0.18 -6.85 -0.15
N GLU A 124 -0.52 -7.19 1.08
CA GLU A 124 -0.41 -6.35 2.27
C GLU A 124 0.96 -6.53 2.96
N ALA A 125 1.29 -5.60 3.85
CA ALA A 125 2.50 -5.70 4.65
C ALA A 125 2.30 -6.65 5.83
N GLY A 126 3.00 -7.78 5.77
CA GLY A 126 3.09 -8.76 6.87
C GLY A 126 4.09 -8.36 7.96
N GLY A 127 4.84 -7.27 7.75
CA GLY A 127 5.73 -6.68 8.75
C GLY A 127 6.77 -7.66 9.30
N ARG A 128 6.98 -7.63 10.61
CA ARG A 128 7.93 -8.48 11.36
C ARG A 128 7.32 -9.79 11.85
N GLY A 129 6.00 -9.92 11.80
CA GLY A 129 5.30 -11.10 12.28
C GLY A 129 3.80 -10.91 12.39
N THR A 130 3.13 -11.94 12.91
CA THR A 130 1.67 -12.04 13.01
C THR A 130 1.12 -11.45 14.33
N GLY A 131 1.99 -10.93 15.19
CA GLY A 131 1.57 -10.33 16.46
C GLY A 131 0.86 -8.98 16.27
N ARG A 132 -0.03 -8.62 17.19
CA ARG A 132 -0.67 -7.28 17.20
C ARG A 132 0.41 -6.19 17.18
N GLY A 133 0.31 -5.26 16.23
CA GLY A 133 1.29 -4.19 16.08
C GLY A 133 2.53 -4.53 15.27
N GLU A 134 2.69 -5.77 14.81
CA GLU A 134 3.88 -6.22 14.07
C GLU A 134 3.66 -6.32 12.55
N HIS A 135 2.46 -6.03 12.07
CA HIS A 135 2.07 -6.03 10.65
C HIS A 135 1.07 -4.92 10.32
N ALA A 136 0.76 -4.76 9.04
CA ALA A 136 -0.32 -3.92 8.53
C ALA A 136 -1.21 -4.70 7.55
N ALA A 137 -1.37 -6.02 7.77
CA ALA A 137 -2.20 -6.90 6.95
C ALA A 137 -3.61 -7.06 7.54
N ARG A 138 -4.61 -6.46 6.89
CA ARG A 138 -6.01 -6.43 7.32
C ARG A 138 -6.80 -7.67 6.89
N PHE A 139 -6.29 -8.47 5.97
CA PHE A 139 -6.96 -9.71 5.54
C PHE A 139 -6.26 -10.97 6.05
N MET A 140 -5.12 -10.84 6.74
CA MET A 140 -4.27 -11.97 7.18
C MET A 140 -5.02 -12.94 8.11
N PHE A 141 -5.93 -12.44 8.95
CA PHE A 141 -6.69 -13.24 9.89
C PHE A 141 -8.19 -13.15 9.60
N ASP A 142 -8.60 -13.41 8.36
CA ASP A 142 -10.01 -13.39 7.98
C ASP A 142 -10.90 -14.36 8.81
N SER A 143 -10.30 -15.36 9.45
CA SER A 143 -10.95 -16.25 10.42
C SER A 143 -10.90 -15.77 11.88
N ASP A 144 -10.15 -14.72 12.20
CA ASP A 144 -10.06 -14.18 13.56
C ASP A 144 -11.26 -13.26 13.83
N PRO A 145 -12.04 -13.53 14.89
CA PRO A 145 -13.15 -12.68 15.30
C PRO A 145 -12.72 -11.29 15.80
N LEU A 146 -11.48 -10.85 15.62
CA LEU A 146 -11.04 -9.48 15.88
C LEU A 146 -10.61 -8.73 14.61
N ASN A 147 -10.51 -9.46 13.49
CA ASN A 147 -10.30 -8.87 12.19
C ASN A 147 -11.65 -8.53 11.57
N HIS A 148 -12.02 -7.25 11.63
CA HIS A 148 -13.41 -6.85 11.52
C HIS A 148 -13.62 -5.65 10.62
N ILE A 149 -14.85 -5.59 10.10
CA ILE A 149 -15.42 -4.37 9.55
C ILE A 149 -15.59 -3.38 10.71
N GLY A 150 -15.08 -2.17 10.53
CA GLY A 150 -15.26 -1.06 11.46
C GLY A 150 -15.24 0.27 10.71
N VAL A 151 -15.37 1.37 11.46
CA VAL A 151 -15.39 2.71 10.87
C VAL A 151 -14.12 3.47 11.24
N LEU A 152 -13.30 3.80 10.24
CA LEU A 152 -12.11 4.65 10.42
C LEU A 152 -12.05 5.70 9.32
N HIS A 153 -11.71 6.94 9.71
CA HIS A 153 -11.53 8.08 8.81
C HIS A 153 -12.70 8.26 7.80
N GLY A 154 -13.94 8.09 8.29
CA GLY A 154 -15.16 8.30 7.50
C GLY A 154 -15.54 7.16 6.57
N THR A 155 -14.96 5.96 6.75
CA THR A 155 -15.24 4.78 5.91
C THR A 155 -15.52 3.56 6.76
N GLU A 156 -16.57 2.81 6.43
CA GLU A 156 -16.78 1.45 6.93
C GLU A 156 -16.00 0.47 6.05
N THR A 157 -15.05 -0.26 6.63
CA THR A 157 -14.14 -1.15 5.89
C THR A 157 -13.42 -2.12 6.84
N PHE A 158 -12.65 -3.06 6.29
CA PHE A 158 -11.75 -3.91 7.08
C PHE A 158 -10.62 -3.10 7.70
N LEU A 159 -10.39 -3.31 8.99
CA LEU A 159 -9.35 -2.63 9.74
C LEU A 159 -8.86 -3.44 10.95
N LEU A 160 -7.66 -3.12 11.41
CA LEU A 160 -7.04 -3.71 12.59
C LEU A 160 -7.51 -2.98 13.86
N GLN A 161 -8.25 -3.68 14.71
CA GLN A 161 -8.77 -3.18 15.99
C GLN A 161 -8.76 -4.26 17.08
N ASP A 162 -8.86 -3.84 18.33
CA ASP A 162 -9.07 -4.75 19.47
C ASP A 162 -10.56 -5.04 19.73
N GLU A 163 -10.83 -5.84 20.76
CA GLU A 163 -12.19 -6.23 21.20
C GLU A 163 -13.09 -5.05 21.56
N ASP A 164 -12.49 -3.93 21.97
CA ASP A 164 -13.19 -2.70 22.35
C ASP A 164 -13.37 -1.75 21.15
N GLY A 165 -12.90 -2.13 19.96
CA GLY A 165 -12.93 -1.31 18.74
C GLY A 165 -11.85 -0.23 18.70
N ASN A 166 -10.82 -0.30 19.54
CA ASN A 166 -9.69 0.62 19.45
C ASN A 166 -8.79 0.22 18.28
N ILE A 167 -8.39 1.20 17.48
CA ILE A 167 -7.50 0.98 16.33
C ILE A 167 -6.12 0.53 16.82
N LEU A 168 -5.70 -0.64 16.37
CA LEU A 168 -4.40 -1.21 16.72
C LEU A 168 -3.25 -0.41 16.07
N PRO A 169 -2.07 -0.35 16.71
CA PRO A 169 -0.86 0.07 16.02
C PRO A 169 -0.55 -0.92 14.89
N THR A 170 0.24 -0.45 13.92
CA THR A 170 0.71 -1.24 12.79
C THR A 170 2.22 -1.10 12.65
N TYR A 171 2.80 -2.01 11.88
CA TYR A 171 4.19 -1.92 11.52
C TYR A 171 4.44 -2.48 10.11
N SER A 172 5.28 -1.78 9.36
CA SER A 172 5.92 -2.25 8.14
C SER A 172 7.24 -1.51 7.95
N VAL A 173 8.23 -2.15 7.30
CA VAL A 173 9.40 -1.43 6.78
C VAL A 173 9.02 -0.41 5.72
N SER A 174 7.91 -0.63 5.02
CA SER A 174 7.38 0.25 3.98
C SER A 174 6.34 1.22 4.54
N ALA A 175 6.72 2.50 4.64
CA ALA A 175 5.84 3.54 5.18
C ALA A 175 4.51 3.67 4.41
N GLY A 176 4.50 3.42 3.09
CA GLY A 176 3.27 3.49 2.28
C GLY A 176 2.27 2.35 2.51
N LEU A 177 2.69 1.26 3.17
CA LEU A 177 1.82 0.14 3.53
C LEU A 177 1.43 0.12 5.02
N ASP A 178 2.09 0.93 5.84
CA ASP A 178 1.90 0.99 7.30
C ASP A 178 0.63 1.76 7.69
N TYR A 179 -0.53 1.12 7.45
CA TYR A 179 -1.85 1.70 7.71
C TYR A 179 -2.86 0.63 8.15
N PRO A 180 -3.68 0.90 9.20
CA PRO A 180 -4.53 -0.11 9.83
C PRO A 180 -5.81 -0.46 9.07
N ALA A 181 -6.21 0.28 8.04
CA ALA A 181 -7.44 0.03 7.29
C ALA A 181 -7.18 -0.11 5.78
N VAL A 182 -8.18 -0.54 5.02
CA VAL A 182 -8.08 -0.71 3.56
C VAL A 182 -9.23 -0.01 2.84
N GLY A 183 -9.05 0.34 1.56
CA GLY A 183 -10.11 0.94 0.75
C GLY A 183 -11.39 0.08 0.73
N PRO A 184 -12.58 0.68 0.78
CA PRO A 184 -13.85 -0.07 0.88
C PRO A 184 -14.13 -0.90 -0.38
N GLU A 185 -13.61 -0.49 -1.54
CA GLU A 185 -13.72 -1.29 -2.76
C GLU A 185 -12.86 -2.57 -2.67
N HIS A 186 -11.72 -2.53 -1.98
CA HIS A 186 -10.94 -3.74 -1.73
C HIS A 186 -11.64 -4.70 -0.77
N ALA A 187 -12.28 -4.16 0.29
CA ALA A 187 -13.16 -4.93 1.18
C ALA A 187 -14.25 -5.65 0.39
N PHE A 188 -14.97 -4.92 -0.47
CA PHE A 188 -15.99 -5.51 -1.34
C PHE A 188 -15.43 -6.59 -2.27
N LEU A 189 -14.29 -6.36 -2.90
CA LEU A 189 -13.64 -7.35 -3.79
C LEU A 189 -13.18 -8.60 -3.02
N PHE A 190 -12.77 -8.46 -1.76
CA PHE A 190 -12.42 -9.57 -0.89
C PHE A 190 -13.65 -10.42 -0.55
N GLU A 191 -14.72 -9.79 -0.07
CA GLU A 191 -15.95 -10.48 0.34
C GLU A 191 -16.64 -11.20 -0.82
N THR A 192 -16.65 -10.56 -2.00
CA THR A 192 -17.18 -11.17 -3.24
C THR A 192 -16.24 -12.19 -3.86
N LYS A 193 -15.05 -12.39 -3.28
CA LYS A 193 -13.98 -13.27 -3.78
C LYS A 193 -13.52 -12.91 -5.19
N ARG A 194 -13.80 -11.68 -5.65
CA ARG A 194 -13.29 -11.20 -6.94
C ARG A 194 -11.79 -10.96 -6.87
N ALA A 195 -11.27 -10.50 -5.73
CA ALA A 195 -9.84 -10.42 -5.48
C ALA A 195 -9.47 -11.25 -4.25
N SER A 196 -8.25 -11.77 -4.25
CA SER A 196 -7.64 -12.43 -3.09
C SER A 196 -6.55 -11.54 -2.52
N TYR A 197 -6.31 -11.65 -1.22
CA TYR A 197 -5.29 -10.86 -0.54
C TYR A 197 -4.34 -11.77 0.21
N SER A 198 -3.06 -11.40 0.21
CA SER A 198 -2.00 -12.09 0.94
C SER A 198 -1.09 -11.06 1.58
N SER A 199 -0.06 -11.53 2.29
CA SER A 199 0.89 -10.67 2.98
C SER A 199 2.32 -11.15 2.82
N ILE A 200 3.25 -10.20 2.80
CA ILE A 200 4.69 -10.44 2.70
C ILE A 200 5.41 -9.77 3.87
N SER A 201 6.36 -10.48 4.48
CA SER A 201 7.19 -9.93 5.56
C SER A 201 8.23 -8.94 5.04
N ASP A 202 8.71 -8.08 5.93
CA ASP A 202 9.75 -7.10 5.63
C ASP A 202 10.99 -7.73 4.97
N ASP A 203 11.48 -8.85 5.50
CA ASP A 203 12.68 -9.52 4.98
C ASP A 203 12.50 -10.03 3.56
N LEU A 204 11.32 -10.54 3.23
CA LEU A 204 10.98 -11.00 1.88
C LEU A 204 10.86 -9.81 0.92
N ALA A 205 10.25 -8.70 1.36
CA ALA A 205 10.16 -7.50 0.56
C ALA A 205 11.54 -6.90 0.25
N ILE A 206 12.44 -6.83 1.24
CA ILE A 206 13.81 -6.31 1.04
C ILE A 206 14.64 -7.28 0.17
N SER A 207 14.46 -8.58 0.35
CA SER A 207 15.08 -9.58 -0.53
C SER A 207 14.63 -9.43 -1.98
N ALA A 208 13.35 -9.18 -2.22
CA ALA A 208 12.82 -8.93 -3.57
C ALA A 208 13.29 -7.59 -4.16
N PHE A 209 13.41 -6.54 -3.34
CA PHE A 209 14.03 -5.27 -3.73
C PHE A 209 15.43 -5.52 -4.29
N LYS A 210 16.26 -6.25 -3.53
CA LYS A 210 17.64 -6.54 -3.90
C LYS A 210 17.71 -7.39 -5.16
N MET A 211 16.89 -8.44 -5.23
CA MET A 211 16.84 -9.32 -6.39
C MET A 211 16.53 -8.52 -7.66
N LEU A 212 15.44 -7.76 -7.68
CA LEU A 212 15.05 -7.01 -8.88
C LEU A 212 16.11 -5.97 -9.28
N THR A 213 16.75 -5.35 -8.29
CA THR A 213 17.86 -4.41 -8.53
C THR A 213 19.05 -5.11 -9.19
N GLN A 214 19.41 -6.30 -8.71
CA GLN A 214 20.58 -7.04 -9.20
C GLN A 214 20.35 -7.72 -10.54
N THR A 215 19.14 -8.23 -10.79
CA THR A 215 18.85 -9.00 -12.02
C THR A 215 18.36 -8.12 -13.16
N GLU A 216 17.52 -7.11 -12.87
CA GLU A 216 16.89 -6.28 -13.89
C GLU A 216 17.40 -4.83 -13.91
N GLY A 217 18.26 -4.43 -12.96
CA GLY A 217 18.72 -3.05 -12.84
C GLY A 217 17.60 -2.07 -12.43
N ILE A 218 16.48 -2.57 -11.90
CA ILE A 218 15.34 -1.77 -11.46
C ILE A 218 15.32 -1.75 -9.94
N MET A 219 15.38 -0.55 -9.35
CA MET A 219 15.22 -0.34 -7.92
C MET A 219 13.74 -0.04 -7.59
N PRO A 220 12.94 -1.03 -7.15
CA PRO A 220 11.53 -0.82 -6.83
C PRO A 220 11.37 -0.09 -5.50
N ALA A 221 10.26 0.62 -5.30
CA ALA A 221 9.88 1.04 -3.95
C ALA A 221 9.63 -0.17 -3.05
N LEU A 222 9.89 -0.08 -1.75
CA LEU A 222 9.63 -1.19 -0.83
C LEU A 222 8.16 -1.62 -0.81
N GLU A 223 7.24 -0.69 -1.09
CA GLU A 223 5.82 -0.98 -1.34
C GLU A 223 5.67 -2.01 -2.48
N SER A 224 6.19 -1.67 -3.67
CA SER A 224 6.16 -2.54 -4.87
C SER A 224 6.86 -3.87 -4.64
N SER A 225 7.95 -3.87 -3.86
CA SER A 225 8.70 -5.07 -3.55
C SER A 225 7.88 -6.14 -2.83
N HIS A 226 6.82 -5.77 -2.10
CA HIS A 226 5.89 -6.75 -1.52
C HIS A 226 5.17 -7.54 -2.61
N ALA A 227 4.66 -6.87 -3.64
CA ALA A 227 4.00 -7.55 -4.76
C ALA A 227 4.96 -8.47 -5.53
N ILE A 228 6.20 -8.00 -5.74
CA ILE A 228 7.26 -8.78 -6.40
C ILE A 228 7.64 -10.01 -5.56
N ALA A 229 7.86 -9.82 -4.26
CA ALA A 229 8.17 -10.90 -3.32
C ALA A 229 7.08 -11.97 -3.27
N TYR A 230 5.81 -11.58 -3.31
CA TYR A 230 4.69 -12.52 -3.38
C TYR A 230 4.80 -13.41 -4.61
N VAL A 231 5.03 -12.84 -5.79
CA VAL A 231 5.16 -13.61 -7.03
C VAL A 231 6.36 -14.55 -6.98
N ILE A 232 7.50 -14.08 -6.47
CA ILE A 232 8.70 -14.91 -6.29
C ILE A 232 8.45 -16.08 -5.34
N ARG A 233 7.66 -15.89 -4.28
CA ARG A 233 7.40 -16.92 -3.26
C ARG A 233 6.34 -17.92 -3.69
N GLU A 234 5.19 -17.42 -4.13
CA GLU A 234 3.98 -18.22 -4.35
C GLU A 234 3.84 -18.73 -5.78
N MET A 235 4.46 -18.06 -6.75
CA MET A 235 4.28 -18.36 -8.18
C MET A 235 5.57 -18.82 -8.85
N LYS A 236 6.56 -19.22 -8.04
CA LYS A 236 7.83 -19.74 -8.54
C LYS A 236 7.61 -21.00 -9.38
N GLY A 237 8.10 -20.99 -10.61
CA GLY A 237 7.95 -22.11 -11.55
C GLY A 237 6.56 -22.21 -12.17
N SER A 238 5.69 -21.23 -11.96
CA SER A 238 4.43 -21.11 -12.70
C SER A 238 4.71 -20.79 -14.18
N ASN A 239 3.90 -21.34 -15.07
CA ASN A 239 3.88 -20.99 -16.49
C ASN A 239 2.80 -19.92 -16.80
N GLU A 240 2.23 -19.30 -15.77
CA GLU A 240 1.24 -18.22 -15.90
C GLU A 240 1.88 -16.91 -16.38
N PHE A 241 1.10 -16.15 -17.14
CA PHE A 241 1.39 -14.77 -17.52
C PHE A 241 0.98 -13.84 -16.37
N ILE A 242 1.98 -13.28 -15.67
CA ILE A 242 1.77 -12.48 -14.46
C ILE A 242 2.10 -11.01 -14.74
N LEU A 243 1.16 -10.13 -14.45
CA LEU A 243 1.33 -8.68 -14.50
C LEU A 243 1.46 -8.13 -13.08
N ILE A 244 2.59 -7.47 -12.77
CA ILE A 244 2.85 -6.89 -11.45
C ILE A 244 2.82 -5.37 -11.57
N ASN A 245 2.07 -4.70 -10.70
CA ASN A 245 2.10 -3.24 -10.62
C ASN A 245 3.34 -2.77 -9.85
N CYS A 246 4.34 -2.25 -10.56
CA CYS A 246 5.49 -1.59 -9.94
C CYS A 246 5.12 -0.13 -9.57
N SER A 247 4.42 0.02 -8.45
CA SER A 247 3.77 1.26 -8.01
C SER A 247 4.69 2.49 -7.81
N GLY A 248 6.00 2.28 -7.76
CA GLY A 248 6.97 3.35 -7.53
C GLY A 248 8.41 2.84 -7.50
N ARG A 249 9.34 3.81 -7.50
CA ARG A 249 10.79 3.60 -7.47
C ARG A 249 11.40 3.75 -6.07
N GLY A 250 12.51 3.07 -5.84
CA GLY A 250 13.12 2.83 -4.53
C GLY A 250 14.11 3.87 -4.02
N ASP A 251 14.33 4.99 -4.71
CA ASP A 251 15.33 6.00 -4.28
C ASP A 251 15.11 6.48 -2.84
N LYS A 252 13.83 6.54 -2.43
CA LYS A 252 13.41 6.98 -1.10
C LYS A 252 13.71 5.97 0.01
N ASP A 253 13.97 4.72 -0.35
CA ASP A 253 14.09 3.57 0.56
C ASP A 253 15.54 3.10 0.73
N LEU A 254 16.51 3.68 0.01
CA LEU A 254 17.90 3.24 0.03
C LEU A 254 18.53 3.22 1.42
N SER A 255 18.26 4.23 2.26
CA SER A 255 18.79 4.24 3.63
C SER A 255 18.21 3.11 4.48
N ILE A 256 16.95 2.75 4.24
CA ILE A 256 16.29 1.65 4.95
C ILE A 256 16.90 0.31 4.55
N VAL A 257 17.13 0.13 3.24
CA VAL A 257 17.80 -1.05 2.70
C VAL A 257 19.25 -1.14 3.19
N GLU A 258 19.98 -0.03 3.21
CA GLU A 258 21.35 0.04 3.72
C GLU A 258 21.43 -0.35 5.20
N ASP A 259 20.54 0.19 6.04
CA ASP A 259 20.47 -0.15 7.46
C ASP A 259 20.14 -1.64 7.67
N TRP A 260 19.23 -2.19 6.86
CA TRP A 260 18.93 -3.63 6.88
C TRP A 260 20.15 -4.47 6.48
N MET A 261 20.86 -4.08 5.41
CA MET A 261 22.08 -4.77 4.94
C MET A 261 23.17 -4.79 6.01
N LYS A 262 23.42 -3.66 6.68
CA LYS A 262 24.37 -3.57 7.81
C LYS A 262 23.94 -4.49 8.96
N GLY A 263 22.65 -4.52 9.28
CA GLY A 263 22.08 -5.42 10.30
C GLY A 263 22.28 -6.91 9.99
N HIS A 264 22.43 -7.27 8.72
CA HIS A 264 22.62 -8.65 8.24
C HIS A 264 24.06 -8.96 7.83
N GLY A 265 25.02 -8.05 8.07
CA GLY A 265 26.44 -8.25 7.76
C GLY A 265 26.76 -8.27 6.26
N GLU A 266 25.94 -7.62 5.43
CA GLU A 266 26.15 -7.52 3.98
C GLU A 266 26.93 -6.26 3.56
N LEU A 267 27.20 -5.35 4.50
CA LEU A 267 27.97 -4.11 4.35
C LEU A 267 28.87 -3.86 5.56
#